data_AF-A0A9J6EX81-F1
#
_entry.id   AF-A0A9J6EX81-F1
#
_cell.length_a   1.000
_cell.length_b   1.000
_cell.length_c   1.000
_cell.angle_alpha   90.00
_cell.angle_beta   90.00
_cell.angle_gamma   90.00
#
_symmetry.space_group_name_H-M   'P 1'
#
loop_
_entity.id
_entity.type
_entity.pdbx_description
1 polymer ?
#
loop_
_entity_poly.entity_id
_entity_poly.type
_entity_poly.pdbx_seq_one_letter_code
_entity_poly.pdbx_strand_id
1 'polypeptide(L)'
;MMRMKQLVFSEMALGTMTKLNDDERLADLFHHGNAEAKRDYLFYLAVGSTKLKEYSKALKFIKAFLHVEPANRQAQELEATIKNRMKKEGIKGMAIVGGAALAVSGLVGLGIALAKR
;
A
#
# COMPACT_ATOMS: atom_id res chain seq x y z
N MET A 1 18.29 24.03 -22.28
CA MET A 1 17.05 23.51 -21.66
C MET A 1 16.77 22.02 -21.91
N MET A 2 17.51 21.33 -22.80
CA MET A 2 17.26 19.93 -23.17
C MET A 2 17.84 18.89 -22.18
N ARG A 3 19.01 19.14 -21.56
CA ARG A 3 19.64 18.23 -20.59
C ARG A 3 18.82 18.01 -19.30
N MET A 4 18.07 19.02 -18.89
CA MET A 4 17.25 18.95 -17.66
C MET A 4 16.02 18.05 -17.85
N LYS A 5 15.45 18.00 -19.07
CA LYS A 5 14.37 17.05 -19.41
C LYS A 5 14.86 15.60 -19.41
N GLN A 6 16.08 15.35 -19.89
CA GLN A 6 16.67 14.01 -19.89
C GLN A 6 16.97 13.51 -18.47
N LEU A 7 17.44 14.39 -17.58
CA LEU A 7 17.70 14.06 -16.18
C LEU A 7 16.41 13.75 -15.41
N VAL A 8 15.37 14.56 -15.59
CA VAL A 8 14.06 14.28 -14.96
C VAL A 8 13.45 12.98 -15.50
N PHE A 9 13.60 12.68 -16.78
CA PHE A 9 13.15 11.41 -17.36
C PHE A 9 13.96 10.21 -16.85
N SER A 10 15.27 10.38 -16.63
CA SER A 10 16.17 9.38 -16.05
C SER A 10 15.83 9.10 -14.58
N GLU A 11 15.58 10.13 -13.76
CA GLU A 11 15.12 10.00 -12.38
C GLU A 11 13.76 9.30 -12.30
N MET A 12 12.84 9.63 -13.20
CA MET A 12 11.53 8.97 -13.30
C MET A 12 11.67 7.49 -13.67
N ALA A 13 12.56 7.17 -14.62
CA ALA A 13 12.86 5.81 -15.04
C ALA A 13 13.55 4.99 -13.92
N LEU A 14 14.49 5.59 -13.19
CA LEU A 14 15.14 5.00 -12.01
C LEU A 14 14.15 4.75 -10.87
N GLY A 15 13.22 5.69 -10.63
CA GLY A 15 12.14 5.56 -9.66
C GLY A 15 11.10 4.49 -10.02
N THR A 16 10.92 4.18 -11.31
CA THR A 16 10.09 3.06 -11.77
C THR A 16 10.83 1.71 -11.77
N MET A 17 12.14 1.70 -12.08
CA MET A 17 12.97 0.49 -12.09
C MET A 17 13.27 -0.06 -10.69
N THR A 18 13.36 0.81 -9.68
CA THR A 18 13.48 0.38 -8.27
C THR A 18 12.24 -0.37 -7.76
N LYS A 19 11.04 -0.09 -8.29
CA LYS A 19 9.81 -0.80 -7.91
C LYS A 19 9.64 -2.17 -8.56
N LEU A 20 10.31 -2.43 -9.68
CA LEU A 20 10.24 -3.71 -10.41
C LEU A 20 11.21 -4.76 -9.84
N ASN A 21 12.34 -4.33 -9.27
CA ASN A 21 13.38 -5.25 -8.80
C ASN A 21 13.11 -5.88 -7.43
N ASP A 22 12.19 -5.32 -6.62
CA ASP A 22 11.87 -5.89 -5.30
C ASP A 22 11.18 -7.24 -5.41
N ASP A 23 10.21 -7.37 -6.32
CA ASP A 23 9.51 -8.63 -6.57
C ASP A 23 10.48 -9.70 -7.12
N GLU A 24 11.46 -9.29 -7.93
CA GLU A 24 12.48 -10.17 -8.53
C GLU A 24 13.56 -10.60 -7.53
N ARG A 25 14.05 -9.68 -6.67
CA ARG A 25 14.98 -10.00 -5.57
C ARG A 25 14.36 -10.91 -4.52
N LEU A 26 13.07 -10.74 -4.27
CA LEU A 26 12.31 -11.64 -3.41
C LEU A 26 12.20 -13.02 -4.06
N ALA A 27 11.86 -13.10 -5.35
CA ALA A 27 11.83 -14.37 -6.09
C ALA A 27 13.17 -15.11 -6.05
N ASP A 28 14.28 -14.40 -6.18
CA ASP A 28 15.62 -15.00 -6.15
C ASP A 28 16.00 -15.58 -4.76
N LEU A 29 15.58 -14.92 -3.67
CA LEU A 29 15.62 -15.47 -2.30
C LEU A 29 14.71 -16.70 -2.14
N PHE A 30 13.56 -16.73 -2.83
CA PHE A 30 12.68 -17.90 -2.90
C PHE A 30 13.25 -19.07 -3.71
N HIS A 31 14.33 -18.91 -4.47
CA HIS A 31 14.93 -20.02 -5.22
C HIS A 31 16.03 -20.76 -4.42
N HIS A 32 16.76 -20.08 -3.54
CA HIS A 32 17.98 -20.63 -2.93
C HIS A 32 17.85 -21.17 -1.48
N GLY A 33 16.74 -20.91 -0.77
CA GLY A 33 16.55 -21.35 0.63
C GLY A 33 15.82 -22.69 0.85
N ASN A 34 15.85 -23.21 2.10
CA ASN A 34 14.98 -24.33 2.53
C ASN A 34 13.49 -23.88 2.56
N ALA A 35 12.55 -24.78 2.27
CA ALA A 35 11.12 -24.47 2.13
C ALA A 35 10.49 -23.89 3.42
N GLU A 36 10.89 -24.38 4.58
CA GLU A 36 10.44 -23.86 5.89
C GLU A 36 10.95 -22.44 6.14
N ALA A 37 12.21 -22.17 5.83
CA ALA A 37 12.77 -20.82 5.98
C ALA A 37 12.06 -19.81 5.06
N LYS A 38 11.71 -20.23 3.83
CA LYS A 38 10.93 -19.41 2.89
C LYS A 38 9.55 -19.05 3.43
N ARG A 39 8.88 -20.01 4.07
CA ARG A 39 7.60 -19.78 4.75
C ARG A 39 7.77 -18.72 5.85
N ASP A 40 8.77 -18.86 6.71
CA ASP A 40 8.97 -17.92 7.82
C ASP A 40 9.31 -16.50 7.32
N TYR A 41 10.10 -16.38 6.23
CA TYR A 41 10.35 -15.10 5.58
C TYR A 41 9.05 -14.41 5.10
N LEU A 42 8.11 -15.16 4.51
CA LEU A 42 6.81 -14.60 4.09
C LEU A 42 6.04 -13.99 5.28
N PHE A 43 6.07 -14.65 6.43
CA PHE A 43 5.41 -14.14 7.64
C PHE A 43 6.05 -12.82 8.10
N TYR A 44 7.38 -12.76 8.19
CA TYR A 44 8.08 -11.55 8.61
C TYR A 44 7.95 -10.40 7.62
N LEU A 45 7.98 -10.69 6.31
CA LEU A 45 7.72 -9.70 5.27
C LEU A 45 6.30 -9.13 5.37
N ALA A 46 5.29 -9.97 5.62
CA ALA A 46 3.93 -9.51 5.85
C ALA A 46 3.84 -8.57 7.07
N VAL A 47 4.48 -8.93 8.19
CA VAL A 47 4.54 -8.10 9.40
C VAL A 47 5.24 -6.77 9.12
N GLY A 48 6.40 -6.80 8.44
CA GLY A 48 7.19 -5.61 8.08
C GLY A 48 6.41 -4.66 7.19
N SER A 49 5.87 -5.15 6.07
CA SER A 49 5.04 -4.35 5.16
C SER A 49 3.78 -3.80 5.84
N THR A 50 3.18 -4.53 6.79
CA THR A 50 2.04 -4.02 7.58
C THR A 50 2.43 -2.82 8.44
N LYS A 51 3.62 -2.85 9.07
CA LYS A 51 4.13 -1.74 9.88
C LYS A 51 4.47 -0.52 9.02
N LEU A 52 4.99 -0.74 7.81
CA LEU A 52 5.27 0.29 6.80
C LEU A 52 4.01 0.80 6.08
N LYS A 53 2.82 0.28 6.41
CA LYS A 53 1.52 0.59 5.79
C LYS A 53 1.41 0.22 4.30
N GLU A 54 2.29 -0.66 3.83
CA GLU A 54 2.24 -1.24 2.49
C GLU A 54 1.25 -2.41 2.44
N TYR A 55 -0.04 -2.14 2.71
CA TYR A 55 -1.02 -3.20 2.96
C TYR A 55 -1.23 -4.15 1.77
N SER A 56 -1.13 -3.66 0.53
CA SER A 56 -1.24 -4.51 -0.66
C SER A 56 -0.11 -5.55 -0.72
N LYS A 57 1.12 -5.12 -0.40
CA LYS A 57 2.31 -5.99 -0.37
C LYS A 57 2.23 -6.97 0.80
N ALA A 58 1.84 -6.48 1.98
CA ALA A 58 1.60 -7.33 3.16
C ALA A 58 0.54 -8.42 2.88
N LEU A 59 -0.54 -8.06 2.18
CA LEU A 59 -1.61 -9.00 1.84
C LEU A 59 -1.14 -10.08 0.85
N LYS A 60 -0.26 -9.74 -0.10
CA LYS A 60 0.36 -10.71 -1.02
C LYS A 60 1.18 -11.74 -0.24
N PHE A 61 2.03 -11.28 0.68
CA PHE A 61 2.88 -12.19 1.47
C PHE A 61 2.10 -13.08 2.42
N ILE A 62 1.13 -12.54 3.17
CA ILE A 62 0.38 -13.36 4.14
C ILE A 62 -0.52 -14.39 3.45
N LYS A 63 -1.04 -14.10 2.25
CA LYS A 63 -1.79 -15.08 1.45
C LYS A 63 -0.89 -16.18 0.92
N ALA A 64 0.32 -15.85 0.48
CA ALA A 64 1.31 -16.85 0.07
C ALA A 64 1.69 -17.75 1.26
N PHE A 65 1.85 -17.18 2.46
CA PHE A 65 2.06 -17.96 3.69
C PHE A 65 0.87 -18.91 3.97
N LEU A 66 -0.36 -18.40 3.94
CA LEU A 66 -1.57 -19.18 4.21
C LEU A 66 -1.85 -20.26 3.15
N HIS A 67 -1.29 -20.14 1.95
CA HIS A 67 -1.35 -21.21 0.96
C HIS A 67 -0.56 -22.45 1.40
N VAL A 68 0.53 -22.24 2.16
CA VAL A 68 1.35 -23.32 2.73
C VAL A 68 0.80 -23.78 4.08
N GLU A 69 0.36 -22.86 4.93
CA GLU A 69 -0.21 -23.17 6.26
C GLU A 69 -1.63 -22.60 6.46
N PRO A 70 -2.65 -23.20 5.84
CA PRO A 70 -4.00 -22.64 5.87
C PRO A 70 -4.64 -22.64 7.26
N ALA A 71 -4.23 -23.57 8.14
CA ALA A 71 -4.75 -23.69 9.50
C ALA A 71 -4.04 -22.76 10.52
N ASN A 72 -3.04 -21.99 10.09
CA ASN A 72 -2.29 -21.13 10.99
C ASN A 72 -3.12 -19.91 11.43
N ARG A 73 -3.64 -19.98 12.66
CA ARG A 73 -4.51 -18.95 13.23
C ARG A 73 -3.85 -17.57 13.33
N GLN A 74 -2.55 -17.52 13.66
CA GLN A 74 -1.81 -16.26 13.76
C GLN A 74 -1.74 -15.55 12.40
N ALA A 75 -1.51 -16.31 11.33
CA ALA A 75 -1.48 -15.77 9.97
C ALA A 75 -2.87 -15.31 9.50
N GLN A 76 -3.93 -16.03 9.86
CA GLN A 76 -5.31 -15.61 9.58
C GLN A 76 -5.67 -14.30 10.30
N GLU A 77 -5.31 -14.17 11.57
CA GLU A 77 -5.51 -12.96 12.37
C GLU A 77 -4.72 -11.77 11.81
N LEU A 78 -3.50 -12.01 11.32
CA LEU A 78 -2.69 -11.00 10.63
C LEU A 78 -3.34 -10.56 9.31
N GLU A 79 -3.86 -11.50 8.49
CA GLU A 79 -4.57 -11.16 7.26
C GLU A 79 -5.80 -10.28 7.53
N ALA A 80 -6.60 -10.63 8.55
CA ALA A 80 -7.74 -9.83 8.98
C ALA A 80 -7.32 -8.43 9.44
N THR A 81 -6.22 -8.33 10.19
CA THR A 81 -5.66 -7.06 10.66
C THR A 81 -5.22 -6.18 9.48
N ILE A 82 -4.53 -6.74 8.50
CA ILE A 82 -4.11 -6.04 7.28
C ILE A 82 -5.32 -5.50 6.52
N LYS A 83 -6.33 -6.35 6.26
CA LYS A 83 -7.57 -5.96 5.56
C LYS A 83 -8.30 -4.82 6.30
N ASN A 84 -8.37 -4.89 7.62
CA ASN A 84 -9.01 -3.86 8.44
C ASN A 84 -8.25 -2.53 8.41
N ARG A 85 -6.92 -2.54 8.50
CA ARG A 85 -6.11 -1.31 8.41
C ARG A 85 -6.18 -0.68 7.02
N MET A 86 -6.09 -1.49 5.97
CA MET A 86 -6.23 -1.05 4.59
C MET A 86 -7.55 -0.31 4.36
N LYS A 87 -8.69 -0.87 4.83
CA LYS A 87 -9.99 -0.22 4.75
C LYS A 87 -10.04 1.09 5.55
N LYS A 88 -9.61 1.06 6.82
CA LYS A 88 -9.67 2.23 7.71
C LYS A 88 -8.84 3.40 7.18
N GLU A 89 -7.64 3.14 6.67
CA GLU A 89 -6.78 4.21 6.14
C GLU A 89 -7.24 4.70 4.76
N GLY A 90 -7.80 3.82 3.91
CA GLY A 90 -8.45 4.24 2.67
C GLY A 90 -9.65 5.17 2.90
N ILE A 91 -10.49 4.85 3.89
CA ILE A 91 -11.64 5.70 4.26
C ILE A 91 -11.18 7.07 4.79
N LYS A 92 -10.13 7.12 5.62
CA LYS A 92 -9.58 8.39 6.13
C LYS A 92 -9.09 9.30 5.00
N GLY A 93 -8.40 8.73 4.00
CA GLY A 93 -7.97 9.49 2.82
C GLY A 93 -9.13 10.09 2.04
N MET A 94 -10.19 9.30 1.80
CA MET A 94 -11.39 9.75 1.10
C MET A 94 -12.16 10.83 1.89
N ALA A 95 -12.29 10.66 3.21
CA ALA A 95 -13.03 11.60 4.06
C ALA A 95 -12.38 12.99 4.09
N ILE A 96 -11.04 13.07 4.10
CA ILE A 96 -10.32 14.35 4.09
C ILE A 96 -10.57 15.10 2.77
N VAL A 97 -10.49 14.41 1.63
CA VAL A 97 -10.71 15.01 0.32
C VAL A 97 -12.18 15.40 0.11
N GLY A 98 -13.12 14.52 0.49
CA GLY A 98 -14.56 14.76 0.35
C GLY A 98 -15.07 15.87 1.29
N GLY A 99 -14.59 15.92 2.53
CA GLY A 99 -14.97 16.94 3.51
C GLY A 99 -14.47 18.34 3.15
N ALA A 100 -13.24 18.46 2.64
CA ALA A 100 -12.69 19.74 2.21
C ALA A 100 -13.46 20.33 1.01
N ALA A 101 -13.82 19.51 0.02
CA ALA A 101 -14.59 19.94 -1.14
C ALA A 101 -16.03 20.39 -0.78
N LEU A 102 -16.69 19.69 0.15
CA LEU A 102 -18.02 20.03 0.63
C LEU A 102 -18.04 21.30 1.49
N ALA A 103 -17.01 21.54 2.31
CA ALA A 103 -16.92 22.74 3.14
C ALA A 103 -16.79 24.03 2.30
N VAL A 104 -15.97 23.99 1.24
CA VAL A 104 -15.76 25.15 0.36
C VAL A 104 -17.02 25.45 -0.47
N SER A 105 -17.66 24.43 -1.02
CA SER A 105 -18.90 24.61 -1.79
C SER A 105 -20.11 24.99 -0.91
N GLY A 106 -20.20 24.46 0.30
CA GLY A 106 -21.27 24.77 1.25
C GLY A 106 -21.24 26.22 1.74
N LEU A 107 -20.07 26.77 2.07
CA LEU A 107 -19.93 28.16 2.51
C LEU A 107 -20.17 29.17 1.38
N VAL A 108 -19.68 28.90 0.18
CA VAL A 108 -19.92 29.77 -0.99
C VAL A 108 -21.39 29.72 -1.42
N GLY A 109 -22.01 28.54 -1.41
CA GLY A 109 -23.43 28.35 -1.74
C GLY A 109 -24.38 29.03 -0.76
N LEU A 110 -24.16 28.88 0.55
CA LEU A 110 -24.95 29.60 1.56
C LEU A 110 -24.70 31.10 1.54
N GLY A 111 -23.46 31.54 1.34
CA GLY A 111 -23.11 32.97 1.27
C GLY A 111 -23.80 33.68 0.09
N ILE A 112 -23.83 33.07 -1.09
CA ILE A 112 -24.51 33.63 -2.27
C ILE A 112 -26.04 33.59 -2.09
N ALA A 113 -26.60 32.57 -1.45
CA ALA A 113 -28.04 32.47 -1.21
C ALA A 113 -28.53 33.51 -0.18
N LEU A 114 -27.75 33.80 0.85
CA LEU A 114 -28.08 34.83 1.85
C LEU A 114 -27.86 36.25 1.34
N ALA A 115 -26.88 36.47 0.45
CA ALA A 115 -26.60 37.79 -0.15
C ALA A 115 -27.63 38.25 -1.21
N LYS A 116 -28.55 37.36 -1.63
CA LYS A 116 -29.58 37.65 -2.65
C LYS A 116 -30.97 38.00 -2.05
N ARG A 117 -31.05 38.21 -0.73
CA ARG A 117 -32.22 38.80 -0.04
C ARG A 117 -31.93 40.25 0.31
#